data_AF-A0A9J6HB66-F1
#
_entry.id   AF-A0A9J6HB66-F1
#
_cell.length_a   1.000
_cell.length_b   1.000
_cell.length_c   1.000
_cell.angle_alpha   90.00
_cell.angle_beta   90.00
_cell.angle_gamma   90.00
#
_symmetry.space_group_name_H-M   'P 1'
#
loop_
_entity.id
_entity.type
_entity.pdbx_description
1 polymer ?
#
loop_
_entity_poly.entity_id
_entity_poly.type
_entity_poly.pdbx_seq_one_letter_code
_entity_poly.pdbx_strand_id
1 'polypeptide(L)'
;MARKPLLAYSEILQWYRNSRRSMPPPHPGLTRTEAVLFRQLQTHSVLTPALARYVCPEVYATDICRLCQEARATLVHLLWNCQPPTSNTTTFPPQFEGAMRSEDYETQARATRLLNNALDQQRPARRPEGITHGTAQDNTGHHGTWV
;
A
#
# COMPACT_ATOMS: atom_id res chain seq x y z
N MET A 1 -30.04 0.19 31.81
CA MET A 1 -30.56 -0.55 30.65
C MET A 1 -30.11 -2.00 30.77
N ALA A 2 -31.03 -2.94 31.03
CA ALA A 2 -30.70 -4.36 31.14
C ALA A 2 -30.31 -4.92 29.76
N ARG A 3 -29.18 -5.65 29.69
CA ARG A 3 -28.66 -6.23 28.45
C ARG A 3 -29.53 -7.44 28.10
N LYS A 4 -30.22 -7.42 26.95
CA LYS A 4 -31.03 -8.57 26.49
C LYS A 4 -30.12 -9.81 26.35
N PRO A 5 -30.56 -10.99 26.82
CA PRO A 5 -29.82 -12.22 26.59
C PRO A 5 -29.73 -12.52 25.08
N LEU A 6 -28.56 -12.97 24.62
CA LEU A 6 -28.35 -13.41 23.24
C LEU A 6 -28.87 -14.84 23.12
N LEU A 7 -29.96 -15.05 22.38
CA LEU A 7 -30.66 -16.33 22.34
C LEU A 7 -30.53 -17.02 20.98
N ALA A 8 -30.42 -16.26 19.90
CA ALA A 8 -30.23 -16.83 18.57
C ALA A 8 -28.76 -17.17 18.32
N TYR A 9 -28.52 -18.27 17.60
CA TYR A 9 -27.17 -18.71 17.23
C TYR A 9 -26.38 -17.62 16.47
N SER A 10 -27.03 -16.89 15.56
CA SER A 10 -26.43 -15.79 14.81
C SER A 10 -25.98 -14.63 15.71
N GLU A 11 -26.76 -14.29 16.75
CA GLU A 11 -26.45 -13.24 17.71
C GLU A 11 -25.24 -13.60 18.57
N ILE A 12 -25.16 -14.85 19.02
CA ILE A 12 -24.01 -15.38 19.78
C ILE A 12 -22.74 -15.29 18.92
N LEU A 13 -22.79 -15.78 17.67
CA LEU A 13 -21.66 -15.68 16.76
C LEU A 13 -21.25 -14.24 16.48
N GLN A 14 -22.21 -13.35 16.26
CA GLN A 14 -21.94 -11.93 16.02
C GLN A 14 -21.25 -11.30 17.23
N TRP A 15 -21.71 -11.62 18.45
CA TRP A 15 -21.07 -11.17 19.68
C TRP A 15 -19.61 -11.61 19.76
N TYR A 16 -19.34 -12.91 19.60
CA TYR A 16 -17.96 -13.41 19.64
C TYR A 16 -17.07 -12.81 18.54
N ARG A 17 -17.60 -12.59 17.33
CA ARG A 17 -16.87 -11.91 16.25
C ARG A 17 -16.53 -10.47 16.61
N ASN A 18 -17.51 -9.72 17.12
CA ASN A 18 -17.34 -8.32 17.49
C ASN A 18 -16.41 -8.17 18.70
N SER A 19 -16.51 -9.06 19.70
CA SER A 19 -15.66 -9.05 20.89
C SER A 19 -14.19 -9.36 20.61
N ARG A 20 -13.88 -10.13 19.56
CA ARG A 20 -12.50 -10.39 19.13
C ARG A 20 -11.90 -9.29 18.26
N ARG A 21 -12.70 -8.29 17.86
CA ARG A 21 -12.28 -7.26 16.93
C ARG A 21 -11.46 -6.21 17.68
N SER A 22 -10.16 -6.10 17.39
CA SER A 22 -9.27 -5.09 17.99
C SER A 22 -9.32 -3.75 17.27
N MET A 23 -9.67 -3.74 15.98
CA MET A 23 -9.75 -2.55 15.13
C MET A 23 -11.15 -2.41 14.51
N PRO A 24 -11.66 -1.17 14.30
CA PRO A 24 -12.93 -0.93 13.64
C PRO A 24 -12.94 -1.43 12.19
N PRO A 25 -14.11 -1.70 11.58
CA PRO A 25 -14.18 -2.07 10.18
C PRO A 25 -14.05 -0.83 9.29
N PRO A 26 -13.71 -1.01 8.00
CA PRO A 26 -13.89 0.03 7.01
C PRO A 26 -15.35 0.49 7.02
N HIS A 27 -15.55 1.80 7.00
CA HIS A 27 -16.87 2.39 6.91
C HIS A 27 -17.53 1.98 5.58
N PRO A 28 -18.82 1.63 5.56
CA PRO A 28 -19.50 1.17 4.35
C PRO A 28 -19.52 2.19 3.20
N GLY A 29 -19.30 3.46 3.50
CA GLY A 29 -19.19 4.54 2.50
C GLY A 29 -17.84 4.59 1.77
N LEU A 30 -16.81 3.86 2.23
CA LEU A 30 -15.54 3.78 1.52
C LEU A 30 -15.68 2.94 0.26
N THR A 31 -14.96 3.32 -0.79
CA THR A 31 -14.81 2.46 -1.97
C THR A 31 -14.09 1.16 -1.59
N ARG A 32 -14.23 0.12 -2.42
CA ARG A 32 -13.56 -1.16 -2.17
C ARG A 32 -12.04 -1.01 -2.04
N THR A 33 -11.42 -0.20 -2.90
CA THR A 33 -9.98 0.05 -2.88
C THR A 33 -9.55 0.79 -1.62
N GLU A 34 -10.32 1.80 -1.20
CA GLU A 34 -10.06 2.52 0.03
C GLU A 34 -10.22 1.62 1.26
N ALA A 35 -11.26 0.80 1.31
CA ALA A 35 -11.49 -0.15 2.40
C ALA A 35 -10.34 -1.17 2.54
N VAL A 36 -9.80 -1.66 1.42
CA VAL A 36 -8.61 -2.52 1.41
C VAL A 36 -7.39 -1.78 1.92
N LEU A 37 -7.14 -0.57 1.42
CA LEU A 37 -5.99 0.23 1.82
C LEU A 37 -6.07 0.62 3.30
N PHE A 38 -7.25 0.92 3.82
CA PHE A 38 -7.50 1.17 5.24
C PHE A 38 -7.22 -0.08 6.09
N ARG A 39 -7.63 -1.27 5.64
CA ARG A 39 -7.27 -2.53 6.33
C ARG A 39 -5.77 -2.76 6.35
N GLN A 40 -5.09 -2.56 5.23
CA GLN A 40 -3.64 -2.68 5.15
C GLN A 40 -2.93 -1.68 6.05
N LEU A 41 -3.47 -0.46 6.18
CA LEU A 41 -2.99 0.53 7.14
C LEU A 41 -3.12 -0.01 8.57
N GLN A 42 -4.29 -0.54 8.97
CA GLN A 42 -4.51 -1.09 10.30
C GLN A 42 -3.62 -2.30 10.64
N THR A 43 -3.26 -3.11 9.66
CA THR A 43 -2.43 -4.31 9.83
C THR A 43 -0.95 -4.07 9.49
N HIS A 44 -0.58 -2.83 9.19
CA HIS A 44 0.77 -2.42 8.75
C HIS A 44 1.29 -3.24 7.55
N SER A 45 0.39 -3.70 6.67
CA SER A 45 0.70 -4.56 5.53
C SER A 45 0.56 -3.83 4.19
N VAL A 46 0.75 -2.51 4.20
CA VAL A 46 0.74 -1.67 3.00
C VAL A 46 1.97 -1.99 2.15
N LEU A 47 1.77 -2.11 0.83
CA LEU A 47 2.84 -2.37 -0.15
C LEU A 47 3.70 -1.13 -0.42
N THR A 48 4.44 -0.70 0.60
CA THR A 48 5.48 0.35 0.49
C THR A 48 6.72 -0.17 -0.24
N PRO A 49 7.62 0.66 -0.80
CA PRO A 49 8.84 0.16 -1.44
C PRO A 49 9.69 -0.74 -0.53
N ALA A 50 9.69 -0.47 0.78
CA ALA A 50 10.36 -1.31 1.78
C ALA A 50 9.85 -2.75 1.86
N LEU A 51 8.57 -2.97 1.53
CA LEU A 51 7.97 -4.30 1.41
C LEU A 51 8.01 -4.79 -0.04
N ALA A 52 7.70 -3.92 -0.99
CA ALA A 52 7.55 -4.22 -2.41
C ALA A 52 8.83 -4.74 -3.04
N ARG A 53 10.01 -4.29 -2.57
CA ARG A 53 11.30 -4.85 -3.00
C ARG A 53 11.40 -6.38 -2.80
N TYR A 54 10.73 -6.92 -1.79
CA TYR A 54 10.72 -8.36 -1.52
C TYR A 54 9.60 -9.09 -2.28
N VAL A 55 8.51 -8.40 -2.61
CA VAL A 55 7.32 -8.98 -3.26
C VAL A 55 7.45 -8.95 -4.79
N CYS A 56 7.96 -7.84 -5.34
CA CYS A 56 8.10 -7.56 -6.76
C CYS A 56 9.47 -6.87 -7.04
N PRO A 57 10.60 -7.57 -6.81
CA PRO A 57 11.95 -6.99 -6.96
C PRO A 57 12.24 -6.44 -8.36
N GLU A 58 11.62 -7.02 -9.39
CA GLU A 58 11.73 -6.58 -10.79
C GLU A 58 11.12 -5.19 -11.04
N VAL A 59 10.14 -4.78 -10.22
CA VAL A 59 9.49 -3.47 -10.28
C VAL A 59 10.11 -2.51 -9.26
N TYR A 60 10.45 -3.01 -8.07
CA TYR A 60 11.00 -2.25 -6.94
C TYR A 60 12.44 -2.68 -6.65
N ALA A 61 13.38 -2.17 -7.45
CA ALA A 61 14.80 -2.50 -7.29
C ALA A 61 15.41 -1.99 -5.97
N THR A 62 14.88 -0.88 -5.43
CA THR A 62 15.35 -0.26 -4.19
C THR A 62 14.19 -0.06 -3.21
N ASP A 63 14.52 -0.03 -1.92
CA ASP A 63 13.60 0.33 -0.83
C ASP A 63 13.81 1.76 -0.31
N ILE A 64 14.55 2.58 -1.07
CA ILE A 64 14.82 3.98 -0.73
C ILE A 64 13.62 4.84 -1.10
N CYS A 65 13.27 5.80 -0.23
CA CYS A 65 12.19 6.74 -0.46
C CYS A 65 12.50 7.64 -1.65
N ARG A 66 11.55 7.75 -2.58
CA ARG A 66 11.71 8.53 -3.81
C ARG A 66 11.70 10.04 -3.61
N LEU A 67 11.16 10.50 -2.48
CA LEU A 67 11.02 11.92 -2.18
C LEU A 67 12.29 12.48 -1.54
N CYS A 68 12.79 11.83 -0.49
CA CYS A 68 13.99 12.28 0.21
C CYS A 68 15.28 11.64 -0.31
N GLN A 69 15.21 10.49 -0.99
CA GLN A 69 16.36 9.73 -1.51
C GLN A 69 17.41 9.30 -0.46
N GLU A 70 17.09 9.41 0.82
CA GLU A 70 18.02 9.13 1.92
C GLU A 70 17.57 7.94 2.77
N ALA A 71 16.30 7.93 3.17
CA ALA A 71 15.78 6.97 4.12
C ALA A 71 15.05 5.80 3.44
N ARG A 72 14.96 4.68 4.16
CA ARG A 72 14.12 3.54 3.77
C ARG A 72 12.64 3.93 3.76
N ALA A 73 11.94 3.66 2.66
CA ALA A 73 10.53 3.97 2.44
C ALA A 73 9.58 3.03 3.22
N THR A 74 9.70 3.02 4.54
CA THR A 74 8.79 2.30 5.44
C THR A 74 7.45 3.02 5.52
N LEU A 75 6.39 2.31 5.94
CA LEU A 75 5.07 2.93 6.13
C LEU A 75 5.13 4.13 7.07
N VAL A 76 5.83 4.02 8.21
CA VAL A 76 5.99 5.12 9.17
C VAL A 76 6.66 6.33 8.51
N HIS A 77 7.76 6.12 7.76
CA HIS A 77 8.45 7.20 7.06
C HIS A 77 7.56 7.94 6.06
N LEU A 78 6.76 7.19 5.28
CA LEU A 78 5.83 7.77 4.31
C LEU A 78 4.72 8.57 5.00
N LEU A 79 4.16 8.05 6.10
CA LEU A 79 3.08 8.74 6.81
C LEU A 79 3.54 10.02 7.50
N TRP A 80 4.81 10.12 7.88
CA TRP A 80 5.42 11.36 8.37
C TRP A 80 5.88 12.30 7.24
N ASN A 81 5.61 11.98 5.97
CA ASN A 81 6.04 12.79 4.83
C ASN A 81 7.55 13.08 4.85
N CYS A 82 8.35 12.04 5.06
CA CYS A 82 9.81 12.09 5.19
C CYS A 82 10.37 12.83 6.40
N GLN A 83 9.53 13.40 7.27
CA GLN A 83 10.00 14.03 8.50
C GLN A 83 10.27 12.97 9.57
N PRO A 84 11.34 13.10 10.38
CA PRO A 84 11.52 12.23 11.53
C PRO A 84 10.43 12.53 12.58
N PRO A 85 9.95 11.53 13.33
CA PRO A 85 9.10 11.78 14.48
C PRO A 85 9.84 12.66 15.50
N THR A 86 9.10 13.50 16.22
CA THR A 86 9.65 14.43 17.23
C THR A 86 10.23 13.72 18.46
N SER A 87 10.03 12.41 18.58
CA SER A 87 10.64 11.55 19.60
C SER A 87 11.40 10.41 18.92
N ASN A 88 12.34 9.79 19.62
CA ASN A 88 13.11 8.63 19.14
C ASN A 88 12.25 7.36 18.90
N THR A 89 10.92 7.47 18.96
CA THR A 89 9.99 6.36 18.85
C THR A 89 9.53 6.20 17.40
N THR A 90 9.55 4.97 16.88
CA THR A 90 8.99 4.61 15.56
C THR A 90 7.46 4.56 15.60
N THR A 91 6.83 5.66 16.00
CA THR A 91 5.38 5.76 16.14
C THR A 91 4.77 6.34 14.86
N PHE A 92 3.56 5.91 14.53
CA PHE A 92 2.78 6.55 13.48
C PHE A 92 2.43 8.00 13.85
N PRO A 93 2.21 8.87 12.87
CA PRO A 93 1.68 10.19 13.15
C PRO A 93 0.32 10.09 13.87
N PRO A 94 0.03 10.92 14.89
CA PRO A 94 -1.18 10.81 15.72
C PRO A 94 -2.48 10.76 14.91
N GLN A 95 -2.55 11.48 13.80
CA GLN A 95 -3.72 11.48 12.91
C GLN A 95 -3.99 10.11 12.28
N PHE A 96 -2.96 9.33 11.95
CA PHE A 96 -3.14 7.98 11.41
C PHE A 96 -3.43 6.98 12.54
N GLU A 97 -2.80 7.15 13.70
CA GLU A 97 -3.05 6.29 14.86
C GLU A 97 -4.50 6.41 15.36
N GLY A 98 -5.03 7.63 15.40
CA GLY A 98 -6.44 7.90 15.69
C GLY A 98 -7.34 7.37 14.59
N ALA A 99 -7.00 7.58 13.32
CA ALA A 99 -7.82 7.13 12.20
C ALA A 99 -7.97 5.61 12.13
N MET A 100 -6.90 4.83 12.42
CA MET A 100 -6.96 3.37 12.46
C MET A 100 -7.99 2.84 13.47
N ARG A 101 -8.31 3.63 14.51
CA ARG A 101 -9.26 3.30 15.57
C ARG A 101 -10.62 3.99 15.44
N SER A 102 -10.81 4.81 14.40
CA SER A 102 -12.06 5.53 14.15
C SER A 102 -13.06 4.68 13.35
N GLU A 103 -14.34 4.80 13.68
CA GLU A 103 -15.46 4.28 12.86
C GLU A 103 -16.06 5.34 11.93
N ASP A 104 -15.61 6.60 12.04
CA ASP A 104 -16.12 7.74 11.27
C ASP A 104 -15.64 7.71 9.82
N TYR A 105 -16.58 7.94 8.89
CA TYR A 105 -16.32 7.93 7.45
C TYR A 105 -15.26 8.95 7.04
N GLU A 106 -15.41 10.21 7.45
CA GLU A 106 -14.54 11.30 6.99
C GLU A 106 -13.10 11.06 7.45
N THR A 107 -12.95 10.60 8.69
CA THR A 107 -11.66 10.25 9.27
C THR A 107 -10.96 9.13 8.50
N GLN A 108 -11.67 8.02 8.21
CA GLN A 108 -11.10 6.91 7.47
C GLN A 108 -10.80 7.29 6.01
N ALA A 109 -11.69 8.03 5.36
CA ALA A 109 -11.52 8.49 3.98
C ALA A 109 -10.31 9.42 3.85
N ARG A 110 -10.14 10.37 4.79
CA ARG A 110 -8.99 11.27 4.84
C ARG A 110 -7.68 10.50 5.01
N ALA A 111 -7.60 9.57 5.95
CA ALA A 111 -6.40 8.78 6.18
C ALA A 111 -6.03 7.95 4.94
N THR A 112 -7.02 7.33 4.31
CA THR A 112 -6.81 6.50 3.13
C THR A 112 -6.35 7.32 1.92
N ARG A 113 -6.93 8.51 1.72
CA ARG A 113 -6.50 9.46 0.68
C ARG A 113 -5.06 9.91 0.88
N LEU A 114 -4.69 10.29 2.10
CA LEU A 114 -3.32 10.71 2.42
C LEU A 114 -2.31 9.59 2.20
N LEU A 115 -2.65 8.37 2.63
CA LEU A 115 -1.81 7.20 2.40
C LEU A 115 -1.68 6.90 0.90
N ASN A 116 -2.78 6.92 0.15
CA ASN A 116 -2.73 6.66 -1.30
C ASN A 116 -1.84 7.68 -2.01
N ASN A 117 -1.96 8.97 -1.69
CA ASN A 117 -1.10 10.02 -2.24
C ASN A 117 0.38 9.76 -1.93
N ALA A 118 0.70 9.37 -0.69
CA ALA A 118 2.06 9.04 -0.29
C ALA A 118 2.60 7.83 -1.06
N LEU A 119 1.77 6.82 -1.33
CA LEU A 119 2.16 5.66 -2.13
C LEU A 119 2.34 6.01 -3.60
N ASP A 120 1.48 6.85 -4.17
CA ASP A 120 1.58 7.30 -5.56
C ASP A 120 2.91 8.02 -5.82
N GLN A 121 3.38 8.82 -4.87
CA GLN A 121 4.70 9.45 -4.90
C GLN A 121 5.86 8.44 -4.89
N GLN A 122 5.62 7.21 -4.41
CA GLN A 122 6.61 6.14 -4.38
C GLN A 122 6.55 5.20 -5.58
N ARG A 123 5.61 5.40 -6.52
CA ARG A 123 5.46 4.46 -7.65
C ARG A 123 6.66 4.54 -8.58
N PRO A 124 7.21 3.38 -9.01
CA PRO A 124 8.23 3.33 -10.03
C PRO A 124 7.80 4.03 -11.31
N ALA A 125 8.76 4.72 -11.95
CA ALA A 125 8.52 5.17 -13.32
C ALA A 125 8.25 3.91 -14.13
N ARG A 126 7.16 3.92 -14.92
CA ARG A 126 6.85 2.81 -15.82
C ARG A 126 8.11 2.54 -16.63
N ARG A 127 8.63 1.31 -16.55
CA ARG A 127 9.81 0.91 -17.32
C ARG A 127 9.55 1.33 -18.77
N PRO A 128 10.46 2.05 -19.44
CA PRO A 128 10.32 2.24 -20.88
C PRO A 128 10.24 0.84 -21.48
N GLU A 129 9.12 0.55 -22.14
CA GLU A 129 8.94 -0.73 -22.83
C GLU A 129 10.15 -0.93 -23.73
N GLY A 130 10.82 -2.07 -23.56
CA GLY A 130 12.15 -2.29 -24.10
C GLY A 130 12.20 -1.96 -25.59
N ILE A 131 13.25 -1.23 -25.97
CA ILE A 131 13.69 -1.10 -27.36
C ILE A 131 13.66 -2.51 -27.95
N THR A 132 12.76 -2.75 -28.91
CA THR A 132 12.80 -3.95 -29.74
C THR A 132 14.16 -3.93 -30.43
N HIS A 133 15.05 -4.83 -30.02
CA HIS A 133 16.31 -5.04 -30.71
C HIS A 133 15.99 -5.31 -32.18
N GLY A 134 16.52 -4.43 -33.04
CA GLY A 134 16.29 -4.47 -34.48
C GLY A 134 16.49 -5.88 -35.03
N THR A 135 15.55 -6.29 -35.85
CA THR A 135 15.71 -7.42 -36.75
C THR A 135 16.99 -7.19 -37.56
N ALA A 136 17.97 -8.06 -37.33
CA ALA A 136 19.22 -8.12 -38.07
C ALA A 136 18.90 -8.21 -39.58
N GLN A 137 19.57 -7.37 -40.37
CA GLN A 137 19.61 -7.51 -41.81
C GLN A 137 20.41 -8.76 -42.15
N ASP A 138 19.74 -9.79 -42.68
CA ASP A 138 20.40 -10.90 -43.34
C ASP A 138 20.97 -10.42 -44.68
N ASN A 139 22.25 -10.06 -44.66
CA ASN A 139 23.07 -9.91 -45.84
C ASN A 139 23.58 -11.30 -46.26
N THR A 140 22.96 -11.90 -47.28
CA THR A 140 23.55 -13.04 -48.00
C THR A 140 23.71 -12.66 -49.46
N GLY A 141 24.97 -12.46 -49.85
CA GLY A 141 25.36 -12.30 -51.25
C GLY A 141 25.50 -13.64 -51.97
N HIS A 142 25.85 -13.51 -53.25
CA HIS A 142 26.31 -14.51 -54.21
C HIS A 142 25.25 -15.19 -55.09
N HIS A 143 25.09 -14.65 -56.30
CA HIS A 143 25.06 -15.49 -57.50
C HIS A 143 26.07 -14.95 -58.51
N GLY A 144 27.04 -15.81 -58.84
CA GLY A 144 28.13 -15.52 -59.76
C GLY A 144 27.73 -15.72 -61.22
N THR A 145 28.36 -14.93 -62.07
CA THR A 145 28.32 -15.07 -63.53
C THR A 145 29.60 -15.77 -63.95
N TRP A 146 29.48 -16.98 -64.50
CA TRP A 146 30.53 -17.63 -65.28
C TRP A 146 30.07 -17.66 -66.73
N VAL A 147 30.91 -17.07 -67.59
CA VAL A 147 31.11 -17.24 -69.05
C VAL A 147 29.89 -17.62 -69.89
#